data_AF-A0A2D5N7L5-F1
#
_entry.id   AF-A0A2D5N7L5-F1
#
_cell.length_a   1.000
_cell.length_b   1.000
_cell.length_c   1.000
_cell.angle_alpha   90.00
_cell.angle_beta   90.00
_cell.angle_gamma   90.00
#
_symmetry.space_group_name_H-M   'P 1'
#
loop_
_entity.id
_entity.type
_entity.pdbx_description
1 polymer ?
#
loop_
_entity_poly.entity_id
_entity_poly.type
_entity_poly.pdbx_seq_one_letter_code
_entity_poly.pdbx_strand_id
1 'polypeptide(L)'
;MPTPQITLKLTIYRLVDLFQKYIPYQIVLVVEDEGYWMLNLTNKRINLNDKSKRTIEKSFTTNRINKTETETVKEFVKALSFDRIDRTNLNTVYQSYINAVIQFKSSEITGVFNDQNLQNNQRDIESIERKEILEIEITTLKNQLKKETQLNSQVSINMEIQKRKQEIQNIKQTLSQ
;
A
#
# COMPACT_ATOMS: atom_id res chain seq x y z
N MET A 1 -0.38 -21.04 16.68
CA MET A 1 -0.04 -19.74 17.29
C MET A 1 0.57 -18.87 16.20
N PRO A 2 0.08 -17.65 15.91
CA PRO A 2 0.76 -16.75 14.98
C PRO A 2 2.12 -16.31 15.55
N THR A 3 3.12 -16.10 14.69
CA THR A 3 4.44 -15.59 15.09
C THR A 3 4.33 -14.15 15.61
N PRO A 4 5.22 -13.70 16.52
CA PRO A 4 5.16 -12.37 17.15
C PRO A 4 5.05 -11.21 16.13
N GLN A 5 5.69 -11.36 14.98
CA GLN A 5 5.70 -10.39 13.88
C GLN A 5 4.34 -10.27 13.18
N ILE A 6 3.59 -11.38 13.08
CA ILE A 6 2.22 -11.41 12.52
C ILE A 6 1.26 -10.73 13.50
N THR A 7 1.40 -10.99 14.80
CA THR A 7 0.58 -10.37 15.85
C THR A 7 0.78 -8.86 15.88
N LEU A 8 2.02 -8.37 15.79
CA LEU A 8 2.32 -6.94 15.75
C LEU A 8 1.71 -6.27 14.50
N LYS A 9 1.82 -6.92 13.33
CA LYS A 9 1.21 -6.43 12.08
C LYS A 9 -0.32 -6.31 12.21
N LEU A 10 -0.99 -7.31 12.79
CA LEU A 10 -2.44 -7.30 12.97
C LEU A 10 -2.93 -6.20 13.93
N THR A 11 -2.17 -5.92 14.99
CA THR A 11 -2.48 -4.84 15.94
C THR A 11 -2.43 -3.46 15.29
N ILE A 12 -1.45 -3.23 14.43
CA ILE A 12 -1.25 -1.95 13.74
C ILE A 12 -2.43 -1.62 12.80
N TYR A 13 -2.89 -2.57 11.97
CA TYR A 13 -4.03 -2.31 11.08
C TYR A 13 -5.33 -2.07 11.84
N ARG A 14 -5.53 -2.74 12.99
CA ARG A 14 -6.69 -2.46 13.87
C ARG A 14 -6.65 -1.04 14.43
N LEU A 15 -5.46 -0.54 14.76
CA LEU A 15 -5.27 0.83 15.23
C LEU A 15 -5.59 1.83 14.11
N VAL A 16 -5.10 1.59 12.89
CA VAL A 16 -5.46 2.38 11.71
C VAL A 16 -6.96 2.42 11.49
N ASP A 17 -7.62 1.25 11.49
CA ASP A 17 -9.07 1.16 11.31
C ASP A 17 -9.83 1.90 12.40
N LEU A 18 -9.39 1.82 13.65
CA LEU A 18 -9.97 2.56 14.78
C LEU A 18 -9.92 4.06 14.51
N PHE A 19 -8.74 4.63 14.24
CA PHE A 19 -8.62 6.07 14.03
C PHE A 19 -9.38 6.54 12.78
N GLN A 20 -9.27 5.81 11.67
CA GLN A 20 -9.91 6.19 10.43
C GLN A 20 -11.44 6.10 10.47
N LYS A 21 -11.99 5.16 11.25
CA LYS A 21 -13.44 5.00 11.44
C LYS A 21 -14.03 6.06 12.36
N TYR A 22 -13.32 6.46 13.42
CA TYR A 22 -13.86 7.35 14.45
C TYR A 22 -13.57 8.84 14.20
N ILE A 23 -12.53 9.16 13.41
CA ILE A 23 -12.26 10.55 13.01
C ILE A 23 -12.90 10.81 11.64
N PRO A 24 -13.91 11.67 11.52
CA PRO A 24 -14.65 11.86 10.27
C PRO A 24 -13.93 12.75 9.25
N TYR A 25 -12.81 13.37 9.64
CA TYR A 25 -11.99 14.24 8.81
C TYR A 25 -10.84 13.49 8.14
N GLN A 26 -10.20 14.15 7.16
CA GLN A 26 -8.96 13.68 6.59
C GLN A 26 -7.85 13.77 7.63
N ILE A 27 -7.09 12.69 7.81
CA ILE A 27 -5.97 12.64 8.74
C ILE A 27 -4.75 12.03 8.04
N VAL A 28 -3.59 12.58 8.36
CA VAL A 28 -2.29 11.98 8.05
C VAL A 28 -1.87 11.21 9.31
N LEU A 29 -2.14 9.92 9.33
CA LEU A 29 -1.92 9.08 10.51
C LEU A 29 -0.51 8.48 10.47
N VAL A 30 0.33 8.87 11.43
CA VAL A 30 1.63 8.24 11.68
C VAL A 30 1.47 7.28 12.85
N VAL A 31 1.92 6.04 12.67
CA VAL A 31 2.00 5.03 13.75
C VAL A 31 3.45 4.62 13.86
N GLU A 32 4.03 4.73 15.05
CA GLU A 32 5.44 4.42 15.28
C GLU A 32 5.68 3.54 16.51
N ASP A 33 6.79 2.81 16.47
CA ASP A 33 7.42 2.11 17.58
C ASP A 33 8.92 2.46 17.64
N GLU A 34 9.72 1.76 18.46
CA GLU A 34 11.14 2.07 18.64
C GLU A 34 11.96 2.05 17.34
N GLY A 35 11.68 1.11 16.44
CA GLY A 35 12.51 0.88 15.24
C GLY A 35 11.81 1.21 13.93
N TYR A 36 10.48 1.32 13.95
CA TYR A 36 9.68 1.44 12.74
C TYR A 36 8.62 2.52 12.86
N TRP A 37 8.18 2.99 11.70
CA TRP A 37 7.00 3.82 11.57
C TRP A 37 6.22 3.43 10.32
N MET A 38 5.00 3.91 10.21
CA MET A 38 4.19 3.79 9.01
C MET A 38 3.32 5.03 8.86
N LEU A 39 2.89 5.27 7.62
CA LEU A 39 1.96 6.32 7.29
C LEU A 39 0.69 5.76 6.69
N ASN A 40 -0.44 6.26 7.16
CA ASN A 40 -1.75 5.95 6.63
C ASN A 40 -2.55 7.22 6.31
N LEU A 41 -3.15 7.23 5.12
CA LEU A 41 -4.12 8.22 4.67
C LEU A 41 -5.30 7.48 4.05
N THR A 42 -6.46 8.13 3.99
CA THR A 42 -7.64 7.53 3.36
C THR A 42 -8.43 8.56 2.57
N ASN A 43 -9.08 8.13 1.48
CA ASN A 43 -10.17 8.90 0.89
C ASN A 43 -11.47 8.52 1.60
N LYS A 44 -12.16 9.53 2.12
CA LYS A 44 -13.43 9.38 2.83
C LYS A 44 -14.51 10.19 2.13
N ARG A 45 -15.70 9.62 2.05
CA ARG A 45 -16.91 10.36 1.65
C ARG A 45 -17.98 10.31 2.73
N ILE A 46 -18.94 11.23 2.63
CA ILE A 46 -20.15 11.18 3.45
C ILE A 46 -20.95 9.93 3.07
N ASN A 47 -21.40 9.18 4.07
CA ASN A 47 -22.25 8.03 3.84
C ASN A 47 -23.66 8.50 3.41
N LEU A 48 -24.21 7.88 2.36
CA LEU A 48 -25.50 8.28 1.77
C LEU A 48 -26.70 7.89 2.63
N ASN A 49 -26.60 6.78 3.38
CA ASN A 49 -27.67 6.28 4.23
C ASN A 49 -27.64 6.95 5.62
N ASP A 50 -26.47 7.37 6.07
CA ASP A 50 -26.28 8.00 7.37
C ASP A 50 -25.24 9.13 7.26
N LYS A 51 -25.70 10.37 7.10
CA LYS A 51 -24.83 11.55 6.90
C LYS A 51 -23.90 11.83 8.09
N SER A 52 -24.16 11.26 9.26
CA SER A 52 -23.27 11.35 10.43
C SER A 52 -22.03 10.47 10.29
N LYS A 53 -22.06 9.47 9.40
CA LYS A 53 -20.97 8.54 9.17
C LYS A 53 -20.13 8.92 7.96
N ARG A 54 -18.93 8.33 7.90
CA ARG A 54 -18.05 8.36 6.74
C ARG A 54 -17.88 6.96 6.19
N THR A 55 -17.79 6.88 4.87
CA THR A 55 -17.38 5.68 4.16
C THR A 55 -15.95 5.89 3.70
N ILE A 56 -15.04 4.98 4.07
CA ILE A 56 -13.68 4.93 3.54
C ILE A 56 -13.77 4.32 2.14
N GLU A 57 -13.41 5.08 1.12
CA GLU A 57 -13.39 4.62 -0.28
C GLU A 57 -12.06 3.98 -0.64
N LYS A 58 -10.96 4.55 -0.13
CA LYS A 58 -9.61 4.07 -0.39
C LYS A 58 -8.70 4.30 0.80
N SER A 59 -7.76 3.39 1.02
CA SER A 59 -6.74 3.50 2.07
C SER A 59 -5.35 3.41 1.45
N PHE A 60 -4.51 4.37 1.78
CA PHE A 60 -3.12 4.48 1.33
C PHE A 60 -2.24 4.25 2.54
N THR A 61 -1.68 3.05 2.63
CA THR A 61 -0.89 2.60 3.78
C THR A 61 0.47 2.14 3.31
N THR A 62 1.53 2.71 3.87
CA THR A 62 2.89 2.24 3.63
C THR A 62 3.10 0.89 4.31
N ASN A 63 4.09 0.11 3.88
CA ASN A 63 4.65 -0.93 4.74
C ASN A 63 5.31 -0.31 5.98
N ARG A 64 5.73 -1.15 6.93
CA ARG A 64 6.54 -0.68 8.07
C ARG A 64 7.89 -0.20 7.56
N ILE A 65 8.14 1.09 7.74
CA ILE A 65 9.37 1.77 7.35
C ILE A 65 10.33 1.69 8.52
N ASN A 66 11.53 1.17 8.28
CA ASN A 66 12.59 1.19 9.28
C ASN A 66 13.08 2.63 9.47
N LYS A 67 13.27 3.07 10.73
CA LYS A 67 13.84 4.37 11.06
C LYS A 67 15.29 4.51 10.61
N THR A 68 15.99 3.41 10.32
CA THR A 68 17.29 3.45 9.62
C THR A 68 17.06 3.90 8.18
N GLU A 69 17.45 5.14 7.89
CA GLU A 69 17.15 5.83 6.64
C GLU A 69 17.91 5.24 5.43
N THR A 70 17.25 4.37 4.66
CA THR A 70 17.68 4.09 3.29
C THR A 70 17.48 5.32 2.42
N GLU A 71 18.17 5.41 1.27
CA GLU A 71 18.05 6.58 0.39
C GLU A 71 16.60 6.79 -0.09
N THR A 72 15.89 5.71 -0.40
CA THR A 72 14.45 5.74 -0.74
C THR A 72 13.59 6.32 0.38
N VAL A 73 13.88 5.99 1.64
CA VAL A 73 13.15 6.53 2.79
C VAL A 73 13.44 8.02 2.96
N LYS A 74 14.69 8.45 2.73
CA LYS A 74 15.04 9.88 2.76
C LYS A 74 14.30 10.67 1.70
N GLU A 75 14.26 10.18 0.46
CA GLU A 75 13.51 10.84 -0.62
C GLU A 75 12.01 10.91 -0.30
N PHE A 76 11.44 9.84 0.25
CA PHE A 76 10.05 9.85 0.71
C PHE A 76 9.80 10.90 1.80
N VAL A 77 10.66 10.96 2.83
CA VAL A 77 10.54 11.96 3.91
C VAL A 77 10.70 13.39 3.36
N LYS A 78 11.61 13.61 2.41
CA LYS A 78 11.73 14.90 1.73
C LYS A 78 10.44 15.21 0.95
N ALA A 79 9.85 14.26 0.24
CA ALA A 79 8.58 14.46 -0.49
C ALA A 79 7.39 14.78 0.44
N LEU A 80 7.45 14.39 1.72
CA LEU A 80 6.48 14.78 2.75
C LEU A 80 6.73 16.17 3.35
N SER A 81 7.83 16.85 3.01
CA SER A 81 8.15 18.14 3.60
C SER A 81 7.17 19.22 3.14
N PHE A 82 6.65 20.01 4.08
CA PHE A 82 5.56 20.95 3.82
C PHE A 82 5.93 22.03 2.80
N ASP A 83 7.20 22.36 2.66
CA ASP A 83 7.73 23.29 1.65
C ASP A 83 7.74 22.71 0.22
N ARG A 84 7.71 21.38 0.07
CA ARG A 84 7.77 20.66 -1.22
C ARG A 84 6.40 20.23 -1.76
N ILE A 85 5.33 20.34 -0.98
CA ILE A 85 3.97 19.95 -1.40
C ILE A 85 3.18 21.11 -2.03
N ASP A 86 2.11 20.77 -2.75
CA ASP A 86 1.17 21.76 -3.28
C ASP A 86 0.30 22.36 -2.17
N ARG A 87 0.58 23.62 -1.84
CA ARG A 87 -0.07 24.39 -0.77
C ARG A 87 -1.19 25.30 -1.25
N THR A 88 -1.69 25.11 -2.47
CA THR A 88 -2.79 25.92 -3.02
C THR A 88 -4.02 25.92 -2.11
N ASN A 89 -4.38 24.77 -1.54
CA ASN A 89 -5.42 24.64 -0.53
C ASN A 89 -5.27 23.33 0.28
N LEU A 90 -6.11 23.13 1.31
CA LEU A 90 -6.04 21.94 2.14
C LEU A 90 -6.27 20.62 1.37
N ASN A 91 -7.04 20.66 0.28
CA ASN A 91 -7.24 19.48 -0.55
C ASN A 91 -5.95 19.14 -1.31
N THR A 92 -5.28 20.11 -1.94
CA THR A 92 -4.00 19.86 -2.65
C THR A 92 -2.88 19.43 -1.71
N VAL A 93 -2.86 19.97 -0.48
CA VAL A 93 -1.94 19.53 0.59
C VAL A 93 -2.15 18.05 0.89
N TYR A 94 -3.39 17.64 1.14
CA TYR A 94 -3.70 16.24 1.47
C TYR A 94 -3.41 15.29 0.30
N GLN A 95 -3.76 15.70 -0.93
CA GLN A 95 -3.44 14.92 -2.13
C GLN A 95 -1.93 14.77 -2.35
N SER A 96 -1.13 15.80 -2.04
CA SER A 96 0.33 15.71 -2.15
C SER A 96 0.90 14.62 -1.24
N TYR A 97 0.39 14.48 -0.01
CA TYR A 97 0.79 13.39 0.90
C TYR A 97 0.34 12.01 0.41
N ILE A 98 -0.86 11.89 -0.15
CA ILE A 98 -1.33 10.65 -0.78
C ILE A 98 -0.38 10.26 -1.93
N ASN A 99 -0.03 11.22 -2.78
CA ASN A 99 0.85 10.99 -3.92
C ASN A 99 2.25 10.56 -3.50
N ALA A 100 2.80 11.16 -2.44
CA ALA A 100 4.07 10.74 -1.85
C ALA A 100 4.02 9.28 -1.34
N VAL A 101 2.91 8.88 -0.68
CA VAL A 101 2.73 7.48 -0.24
C VAL A 101 2.63 6.52 -1.42
N ILE A 102 1.94 6.88 -2.49
CA ILE A 102 1.84 6.04 -3.69
C ILE A 102 3.21 5.87 -4.35
N GLN A 103 3.97 6.97 -4.50
CA GLN A 103 5.33 6.90 -5.04
C GLN A 103 6.26 6.09 -4.15
N PHE A 104 6.12 6.19 -2.83
CA PHE A 104 6.87 5.33 -1.92
C PHE A 104 6.54 3.85 -2.15
N LYS A 105 5.25 3.48 -2.20
CA LYS A 105 4.82 2.09 -2.49
C LYS A 105 5.32 1.61 -3.86
N SER A 106 5.32 2.48 -4.87
CA SER A 106 5.88 2.19 -6.19
C SER A 106 7.38 1.90 -6.09
N SER A 107 8.12 2.73 -5.34
CA SER A 107 9.56 2.58 -5.13
C SER A 107 9.94 1.29 -4.39
N GLU A 108 9.08 0.75 -3.53
CA GLU A 108 9.29 -0.57 -2.91
C GLU A 108 9.25 -1.71 -3.94
N ILE A 109 8.58 -1.50 -5.09
CA ILE A 109 8.47 -2.46 -6.18
C ILE A 109 9.60 -2.25 -7.20
N THR A 110 9.80 -1.01 -7.63
CA THR A 110 10.74 -0.64 -8.70
C THR A 110 12.18 -0.54 -8.19
N GLY A 111 12.37 -0.13 -6.94
CA GLY A 111 13.65 0.20 -6.32
C GLY A 111 14.03 1.68 -6.44
N VAL A 112 13.21 2.52 -7.08
CA VAL A 112 13.51 3.94 -7.33
C VAL A 112 12.33 4.81 -6.91
N PHE A 113 12.61 5.88 -6.16
CA PHE A 113 11.63 6.91 -5.84
C PHE A 113 11.64 7.99 -6.92
N ASN A 114 10.47 8.33 -7.48
CA ASN A 114 10.35 9.32 -8.55
C ASN A 114 9.47 10.52 -8.14
N ASP A 115 10.13 11.63 -7.82
CA ASP A 115 9.48 12.92 -7.47
C ASP A 115 8.68 13.54 -8.63
N GLN A 116 8.98 13.19 -9.89
CA GLN A 116 8.31 13.79 -11.05
C GLN A 116 6.88 13.24 -11.27
N ASN A 117 6.57 12.07 -10.69
CA ASN A 117 5.26 11.43 -10.79
C ASN A 117 4.31 11.82 -9.65
N LEU A 118 4.55 12.91 -8.92
CA LEU A 118 3.68 13.30 -7.80
C LEU A 118 2.31 13.87 -8.20
N GLN A 119 2.00 14.00 -9.50
CA GLN A 119 0.77 14.63 -10.01
C GLN A 119 0.00 13.63 -10.92
N ASN A 120 -0.91 12.84 -10.32
CA ASN A 120 -1.81 11.82 -10.91
C ASN A 120 -1.27 10.39 -11.10
N ASN A 121 -1.18 9.66 -9.98
CA ASN A 121 -0.74 8.27 -9.90
C ASN A 121 -1.84 7.20 -10.06
N GLN A 122 -2.89 7.46 -10.83
CA GLN A 122 -4.00 6.51 -10.98
C GLN A 122 -3.54 5.15 -11.55
N ARG A 123 -2.62 5.18 -12.52
CA ARG A 123 -2.01 3.96 -13.09
C ARG A 123 -1.18 3.20 -12.06
N ASP A 124 -0.40 3.91 -11.25
CA ASP A 124 0.46 3.30 -10.23
C ASP A 124 -0.39 2.65 -9.14
N ILE A 125 -1.47 3.32 -8.73
CA ILE A 125 -2.46 2.80 -7.80
C ILE A 125 -3.01 1.45 -8.30
N GLU A 126 -3.53 1.41 -9.53
CA GLU A 126 -4.12 0.20 -10.11
C GLU A 126 -3.09 -0.93 -10.23
N SER A 127 -1.87 -0.59 -10.60
CA SER A 127 -0.75 -1.52 -10.72
C SER A 127 -0.36 -2.11 -9.36
N ILE A 128 -0.29 -1.28 -8.31
CA ILE A 128 -0.01 -1.71 -6.94
C ILE A 128 -1.13 -2.63 -6.41
N GLU A 129 -2.39 -2.25 -6.59
CA GLU A 129 -3.54 -3.07 -6.16
C GLU A 129 -3.59 -4.40 -6.90
N ARG A 130 -3.33 -4.40 -8.21
CA ARG A 130 -3.25 -5.62 -9.01
C ARG A 130 -2.16 -6.55 -8.51
N LYS A 131 -0.97 -6.02 -8.17
CA LYS A 131 0.11 -6.80 -7.56
C LYS A 131 -0.33 -7.44 -6.24
N GLU A 132 -0.95 -6.68 -5.34
CA GLU A 132 -1.42 -7.18 -4.05
C GLU A 132 -2.43 -8.34 -4.23
N ILE A 133 -3.35 -8.22 -5.19
CA ILE A 133 -4.29 -9.30 -5.56
C ILE A 133 -3.54 -10.55 -6.06
N LEU A 134 -2.59 -10.37 -6.99
CA LEU A 134 -1.81 -11.49 -7.55
C LEU A 134 -1.02 -12.23 -6.46
N GLU A 135 -0.50 -11.53 -5.44
CA GLU A 135 0.20 -12.14 -4.31
C GLU A 135 -0.72 -13.01 -3.43
N ILE A 136 -1.96 -12.56 -3.21
CA ILE A 136 -2.99 -13.35 -2.50
C ILE A 136 -3.36 -14.59 -3.31
N GLU A 137 -3.57 -14.44 -4.62
CA GLU A 137 -3.89 -15.56 -5.51
C GLU A 137 -2.75 -16.58 -5.56
N ILE A 138 -1.49 -16.14 -5.68
CA ILE A 138 -0.31 -17.01 -5.60
C ILE A 138 -0.26 -17.76 -4.27
N THR A 139 -0.53 -17.08 -3.16
CA THR A 139 -0.54 -17.72 -1.83
C THR A 139 -1.62 -18.80 -1.73
N THR A 140 -2.79 -18.53 -2.32
CA THR A 140 -3.92 -19.47 -2.37
C THR A 140 -3.57 -20.69 -3.21
N LEU A 141 -3.04 -20.47 -4.42
CA LEU A 141 -2.59 -21.56 -5.31
C LEU A 141 -1.48 -22.41 -4.67
N LYS A 142 -0.52 -21.78 -3.97
CA LYS A 142 0.52 -22.52 -3.22
C LYS A 142 -0.08 -23.40 -2.13
N ASN A 143 -1.13 -22.93 -1.44
CA ASN A 143 -1.80 -23.73 -0.41
C ASN A 143 -2.63 -24.87 -1.01
N GLN A 144 -3.23 -24.67 -2.18
CA GLN A 144 -3.90 -25.72 -2.94
C GLN A 144 -2.89 -26.78 -3.41
N LEU A 145 -1.75 -26.35 -3.98
CA LEU A 145 -0.69 -27.23 -4.46
C LEU A 145 -0.18 -28.17 -3.37
N LYS A 146 -0.04 -27.69 -2.12
CA LYS A 146 0.38 -28.51 -0.97
C LYS A 146 -0.58 -29.65 -0.63
N LYS A 147 -1.86 -29.51 -0.99
CA LYS A 147 -2.92 -30.49 -0.71
C LYS A 147 -3.23 -31.38 -1.92
N GLU A 148 -2.72 -31.04 -3.10
CA GLU A 148 -2.97 -31.75 -4.34
C GLU A 148 -2.04 -32.96 -4.47
N THR A 149 -2.59 -34.09 -4.89
CA THR A 149 -1.86 -35.38 -5.03
C THR A 149 -1.75 -35.81 -6.49
N GLN A 150 -2.64 -35.33 -7.36
CA GLN A 150 -2.62 -35.67 -8.78
C GLN A 150 -1.60 -34.82 -9.54
N LEU A 151 -0.63 -35.49 -10.16
CA LEU A 151 0.49 -34.84 -10.87
C LEU A 151 0.02 -33.85 -11.95
N ASN A 152 -0.99 -34.22 -12.74
CA ASN A 152 -1.54 -33.33 -13.79
C ASN A 152 -2.09 -32.02 -13.20
N SER A 153 -2.82 -32.10 -12.08
CA SER A 153 -3.35 -30.95 -11.36
C SER A 153 -2.24 -30.11 -10.73
N GLN A 154 -1.20 -30.74 -10.17
CA GLN A 154 -0.03 -30.03 -9.65
C GLN A 154 0.69 -29.22 -10.73
N VAL A 155 0.88 -29.80 -11.93
CA VAL A 155 1.49 -29.10 -13.08
C VAL A 155 0.64 -27.89 -13.49
N SER A 156 -0.68 -28.06 -13.58
CA SER A 156 -1.61 -26.97 -13.91
C SER A 156 -1.53 -25.81 -12.90
N ILE A 157 -1.58 -26.11 -11.60
CA ILE A 157 -1.46 -25.11 -10.53
C ILE A 157 -0.11 -24.40 -10.61
N ASN A 158 0.98 -25.13 -10.88
CA ASN A 158 2.31 -24.54 -11.03
C ASN A 158 2.39 -23.57 -12.22
N MET A 159 1.81 -23.91 -13.37
CA MET A 159 1.76 -22.99 -14.52
C MET A 159 1.02 -21.69 -14.17
N GLU A 160 -0.08 -21.80 -13.44
CA GLU A 160 -0.93 -20.67 -13.07
C GLU A 160 -0.27 -19.76 -12.01
N ILE A 161 0.57 -20.33 -11.14
CA ILE A 161 1.49 -19.57 -10.27
C ILE A 161 2.54 -18.81 -11.10
N GLN A 162 3.16 -19.46 -12.09
CA GLN A 162 4.18 -18.81 -12.92
C GLN A 162 3.61 -17.66 -13.75
N LYS A 163 2.41 -17.85 -14.31
CA LYS A 163 1.70 -16.79 -15.04
C LYS A 163 1.50 -15.53 -14.20
N ARG A 164 1.05 -15.67 -12.94
CA ARG A 164 0.87 -14.54 -12.01
C ARG A 164 2.19 -13.88 -11.64
N LYS A 165 3.25 -14.67 -11.42
CA LYS A 165 4.59 -14.13 -11.17
C LYS A 165 5.07 -13.29 -12.34
N GLN A 166 4.82 -13.74 -13.58
CA GLN A 166 5.16 -12.98 -14.78
C GLN A 166 4.37 -11.67 -14.85
N GLU A 167 3.09 -11.69 -14.50
CA GLU A 167 2.26 -10.48 -14.44
C GLU A 167 2.81 -9.47 -13.41
N ILE A 168 3.26 -9.93 -12.23
CA ILE A 168 3.94 -9.08 -11.24
C ILE A 168 5.23 -8.46 -11.81
N GLN A 169 6.01 -9.21 -12.60
CA GLN A 169 7.21 -8.65 -13.25
C GLN A 169 6.85 -7.57 -14.28
N ASN A 170 5.79 -7.78 -15.07
CA ASN A 170 5.32 -6.78 -16.03
C ASN A 170 4.87 -5.50 -15.32
N ILE A 171 4.14 -5.63 -14.20
CA ILE A 171 3.73 -4.49 -13.35
C ILE A 171 4.94 -3.70 -12.88
N LYS A 172 6.01 -4.37 -12.43
CA LYS A 172 7.24 -3.69 -12.01
C LYS A 172 7.86 -2.87 -13.14
N GLN A 173 7.85 -3.39 -14.37
CA GLN A 173 8.36 -2.65 -15.53
C GLN A 173 7.51 -1.42 -15.83
N THR A 174 6.17 -1.54 -15.80
CA THR A 174 5.26 -0.41 -16.01
C THR A 174 5.41 0.69 -14.97
N LEU A 175 5.63 0.33 -13.70
CA LEU A 175 5.85 1.30 -12.61
C LEU A 175 7.22 2.00 -12.70
N SER A 176 8.18 1.41 -13.42
CA SER A 176 9.53 1.96 -13.57
C SER A 176 9.66 2.92 -14.77
N GLN A 177 8.60 3.07 -15.58
CA GLN A 177 8.53 3.94 -16.76
C GLN A 177 7.93 5.30 -16.40
#